data_AF-A0A1F8B6L2-F1
#
_entry.id   AF-A0A1F8B6L2-F1
#
_cell.length_a   1.000
_cell.length_b   1.000
_cell.length_c   1.000
_cell.angle_alpha   90.00
_cell.angle_beta   90.00
_cell.angle_gamma   90.00
#
_symmetry.space_group_name_H-M   'P 1'
#
loop_
_entity.id
_entity.type
_entity.pdbx_description
1 polymer ?
#
loop_
_entity_poly.entity_id
_entity_poly.type
_entity_poly.pdbx_seq_one_letter_code
_entity_poly.pdbx_strand_id
1 'polypeptide(L)'
;MSSPAQNRKYAVFEVLKKKRKITSVAEELGVARKTIYQWIKRYKDSPFRYKLDAFKPRYIKGNKHPKAYKHRFKNKLLRLIVKNPGLSTTLLAGKLGVGRHAVYSLLEELDLTSKEKRMAFTRLYVGPKRLGKDIKISIVRGILAKEKNISEIAREYHLSRKAIYEWLARYQRDGKVEDKYLRGFEHPKAFREKEERLILSKVTKAPELSIGKLAQKLPYSIHGIYNVLKKYGLTHGGARIAYAASQRSKPSFLPRFLDRIRLVWEEFIPSLAPAPPPSPEGYGEPKPPRLAET
;
A
#
# COMPACT_ATOMS: atom_id res chain seq x y z
N MET A 1 -5.32 29.59 17.57
CA MET A 1 -5.72 28.79 18.77
C MET A 1 -4.50 28.55 19.64
N SER A 2 -4.51 29.03 20.89
CA SER A 2 -3.40 28.81 21.84
C SER A 2 -3.18 27.32 22.10
N SER A 3 -1.92 26.87 22.23
CA SER A 3 -1.64 25.45 22.43
C SER A 3 -2.14 24.98 23.81
N PRO A 4 -2.58 23.71 23.95
CA PRO A 4 -3.04 23.17 25.23
C PRO A 4 -2.00 23.29 26.36
N ALA A 5 -0.70 23.41 26.03
CA ALA A 5 0.36 23.62 27.00
C ALA A 5 0.46 25.09 27.45
N GLN A 6 0.29 26.05 26.53
CA GLN A 6 0.26 27.49 26.85
C GLN A 6 -0.92 27.83 27.77
N ASN A 7 -2.10 27.26 27.51
CA ASN A 7 -3.28 27.48 28.35
C ASN A 7 -3.08 26.98 29.80
N ARG A 8 -2.38 25.86 29.98
CA ARG A 8 -2.05 25.34 31.32
C ARG A 8 -1.12 26.25 32.09
N LYS A 9 -0.07 26.74 31.43
CA LYS A 9 0.92 27.64 32.02
C LYS A 9 0.27 28.97 32.41
N TYR A 10 -0.54 29.53 31.52
CA TYR A 10 -1.32 30.74 31.77
C TYR A 10 -2.22 30.56 33.01
N ALA A 11 -3.07 29.52 33.02
CA ALA A 11 -3.98 29.26 34.14
C ALA A 11 -3.27 29.18 35.50
N VAL A 12 -2.15 28.46 35.57
CA VAL A 12 -1.40 28.31 36.83
C VAL A 12 -0.73 29.62 37.25
N PHE A 13 -0.22 30.43 36.32
CA PHE A 13 0.41 31.71 36.65
C PHE A 13 -0.61 32.80 37.03
N GLU A 14 -1.76 32.86 36.37
CA GLU A 14 -2.85 33.76 36.74
C GLU A 14 -3.32 33.50 38.19
N VAL A 15 -3.44 32.23 38.57
CA VAL A 15 -3.87 31.87 39.93
C VAL A 15 -2.76 32.09 40.96
N LEU A 16 -1.51 31.67 40.67
CA LEU A 16 -0.44 31.72 41.67
C LEU A 16 0.26 33.08 41.79
N LYS A 17 0.51 33.78 40.67
CA LYS A 17 1.22 35.07 40.67
C LYS A 17 0.26 36.25 40.82
N LYS A 18 -0.82 36.26 40.05
CA LYS A 18 -1.80 37.35 40.05
C LYS A 18 -2.94 37.16 41.06
N LYS A 19 -2.94 36.05 41.80
CA LYS A 19 -3.94 35.72 42.84
C LYS A 19 -5.40 35.76 42.33
N ARG A 20 -5.65 35.49 41.04
CA ARG A 20 -7.02 35.44 40.49
C ARG A 20 -7.81 34.26 41.05
N LYS A 21 -9.13 34.44 41.19
CA LYS A 21 -10.04 33.36 41.61
C LYS A 21 -10.05 32.24 40.55
N ILE A 22 -9.90 31.00 41.00
CA ILE A 22 -9.84 29.80 40.14
C ILE A 22 -11.14 29.63 39.31
N THR A 23 -12.29 30.03 39.86
CA THR A 23 -13.58 30.01 39.14
C THR A 23 -13.55 30.86 37.87
N SER A 24 -13.09 32.11 37.98
CA SER A 24 -12.98 33.01 36.83
C SER A 24 -12.02 32.48 35.76
N VAL A 25 -10.87 31.93 36.17
CA VAL A 25 -9.89 31.34 35.22
C VAL A 25 -10.42 30.05 34.57
N ALA A 26 -11.22 29.26 35.30
CA ALA A 26 -11.87 28.06 34.78
C ALA A 26 -12.93 28.38 33.71
N GLU A 27 -13.76 29.39 33.97
CA GLU A 27 -14.80 29.87 33.05
C GLU A 27 -14.18 30.48 31.78
N GLU A 28 -13.18 31.36 31.93
CA GLU A 28 -12.46 31.99 30.82
C GLU A 28 -11.84 30.97 29.85
N LEU A 29 -11.29 29.87 30.39
CA LEU A 29 -10.61 28.84 29.59
C LEU A 29 -11.52 27.69 29.17
N GLY A 30 -12.77 27.63 29.66
CA GLY A 30 -13.67 26.49 29.45
C GLY A 30 -13.12 25.18 30.03
N VAL A 31 -12.46 25.22 31.19
CA VAL A 31 -11.82 24.06 31.82
C VAL A 31 -12.40 23.83 33.22
N ALA A 32 -12.69 22.58 33.58
CA ALA A 32 -13.17 22.25 34.92
C ALA A 32 -12.19 22.69 36.03
N ARG A 33 -12.71 23.29 37.11
CA ARG A 33 -11.92 23.77 38.27
C ARG A 33 -10.96 22.70 38.82
N LYS A 34 -11.43 21.45 38.94
CA LYS A 34 -10.63 20.29 39.41
C LYS A 34 -9.35 20.10 38.58
N THR A 35 -9.41 20.35 37.28
CA THR A 35 -8.27 20.23 36.37
C THR A 35 -7.23 21.33 36.65
N ILE A 36 -7.66 22.56 36.94
CA ILE A 36 -6.76 23.65 37.34
C ILE A 36 -6.09 23.34 38.68
N TYR A 37 -6.84 22.85 39.68
CA TYR A 37 -6.26 22.41 40.95
C TYR A 37 -5.18 21.33 40.74
N GLN A 38 -5.44 20.35 39.86
CA GLN A 38 -4.44 19.33 39.51
C GLN A 38 -3.19 19.93 38.86
N TRP A 39 -3.33 20.93 37.99
CA TRP A 39 -2.18 21.60 37.38
C TRP A 39 -1.35 22.38 38.40
N ILE A 40 -2.01 23.10 39.31
CA ILE A 40 -1.35 23.84 40.40
C ILE A 40 -0.60 22.87 41.31
N LYS A 41 -1.26 21.79 41.75
CA LYS A 41 -0.64 20.75 42.58
C LYS A 41 0.60 20.19 41.91
N ARG A 42 0.50 19.74 40.66
CA ARG A 42 1.65 19.23 39.90
C ARG A 42 2.78 20.24 39.77
N TYR A 43 2.47 21.52 39.55
CA TYR A 43 3.48 22.57 39.43
C TYR A 43 4.22 22.82 40.75
N LYS A 44 3.50 22.74 41.88
CA LYS A 44 4.09 22.86 43.22
C LYS A 44 4.94 21.66 43.59
N ASP A 45 4.48 20.45 43.28
CA ASP A 45 5.15 19.18 43.59
C ASP A 45 6.39 18.92 42.69
N SER A 46 6.54 19.66 41.58
CA SER A 46 7.66 19.46 40.65
C SER A 46 8.91 20.22 41.12
N PRO A 47 10.11 19.59 41.07
CA PRO A 47 11.37 20.28 41.39
C PRO A 47 11.58 21.50 40.51
N PHE A 48 12.29 22.52 41.02
CA PHE A 48 12.49 23.80 40.31
C PHE A 48 12.97 23.61 38.86
N ARG A 49 13.94 22.71 38.64
CA ARG A 49 14.51 22.39 37.32
C ARG A 49 13.49 21.81 36.33
N TYR A 50 12.39 21.21 36.81
CA TYR A 50 11.38 20.52 35.98
C TYR A 50 9.98 21.16 36.05
N LYS A 51 9.86 22.38 36.56
CA LYS A 51 8.55 23.06 36.68
C LYS A 51 7.81 23.24 35.35
N LEU A 52 8.54 23.41 34.25
CA LEU A 52 7.94 23.50 32.91
C LEU A 52 7.39 22.14 32.44
N ASP A 53 7.98 21.03 32.90
CA ASP A 53 7.54 19.68 32.55
C ASP A 53 6.25 19.28 33.25
N ALA A 54 5.90 19.95 34.37
CA ALA A 54 4.60 19.79 35.03
C ALA A 54 3.41 20.05 34.08
N PHE A 55 3.61 20.90 33.06
CA PHE A 55 2.58 21.22 32.08
C PHE A 55 2.51 20.22 30.91
N LYS A 56 3.51 19.35 30.74
CA LYS A 56 3.45 18.27 29.76
C LYS A 56 2.34 17.27 30.15
N PRO A 57 1.59 16.72 29.18
CA PRO A 57 0.58 15.71 29.46
C PRO A 57 1.25 14.49 30.11
N ARG A 58 0.74 14.06 31.28
CA ARG A 58 1.26 12.88 31.99
C ARG A 58 1.04 11.60 31.19
N TYR A 59 -0.12 11.51 30.54
CA TYR A 59 -0.47 10.35 29.73
C TYR A 59 -0.03 10.59 28.29
N ILE A 60 0.93 9.78 27.83
CA ILE A 60 1.42 9.81 26.46
C ILE A 60 0.32 9.26 25.56
N LYS A 61 -0.29 10.09 24.72
CA LYS A 61 -1.36 9.66 23.80
C LYS A 61 -0.83 9.38 22.40
N GLY A 62 -1.64 8.68 21.61
CA GLY A 62 -1.41 8.45 20.19
C GLY A 62 -0.18 7.60 19.91
N ASN A 63 0.56 7.91 18.85
CA ASN A 63 1.70 7.11 18.37
C ASN A 63 2.86 6.99 19.37
N LYS A 64 2.97 7.92 20.33
CA LYS A 64 3.99 7.88 21.37
C LYS A 64 3.62 6.94 22.52
N HIS A 65 2.35 6.55 22.64
CA HIS A 65 1.91 5.63 23.69
C HIS A 65 2.63 4.28 23.50
N PRO A 66 3.21 3.65 24.54
CA PRO A 66 3.94 2.38 24.40
C PRO A 66 3.11 1.28 23.71
N LYS A 67 1.81 1.20 24.02
CA LYS A 67 0.87 0.27 23.36
C LYS A 67 0.50 0.63 21.90
N ALA A 68 0.76 1.85 21.43
CA ALA A 68 0.44 2.23 20.04
C ALA A 68 1.30 1.45 19.03
N TYR A 69 2.50 1.05 19.45
CA TYR A 69 3.35 0.12 18.71
C TYR A 69 2.57 -1.15 18.35
N LYS A 70 1.86 -1.74 19.31
CA LYS A 70 1.09 -2.99 19.15
C LYS A 70 0.15 -2.96 17.94
N HIS A 71 -0.59 -1.87 17.76
CA HIS A 71 -1.54 -1.73 16.64
C HIS A 71 -0.85 -1.62 15.27
N ARG A 72 0.30 -0.94 15.18
CA ARG A 72 1.04 -0.77 13.93
C ARG A 72 1.56 -2.10 13.39
N PHE A 73 2.01 -2.98 14.27
CA PHE A 73 2.58 -4.27 13.89
C PHE A 73 1.54 -5.38 13.77
N LYS A 74 0.40 -5.31 14.48
CA LYS A 74 -0.67 -6.31 14.41
C LYS A 74 -1.08 -6.66 12.97
N ASN A 75 -1.36 -5.65 12.14
CA ASN A 75 -1.74 -5.89 10.74
C ASN A 75 -0.58 -6.40 9.88
N LYS A 76 0.66 -5.98 10.15
CA LYS A 76 1.85 -6.49 9.44
C LYS A 76 2.11 -7.94 9.79
N LEU A 77 2.02 -8.30 11.07
CA LEU A 77 2.12 -9.65 11.59
C LEU A 77 1.09 -10.56 10.93
N LEU A 78 -0.19 -10.17 10.95
CA LEU A 78 -1.26 -10.93 10.30
C LEU A 78 -0.98 -11.15 8.80
N ARG A 79 -0.49 -10.15 8.06
CA ARG A 79 -0.09 -10.32 6.65
C ARG A 79 1.07 -11.30 6.49
N LEU A 80 2.06 -11.27 7.38
CA LEU A 80 3.18 -12.22 7.35
C LEU A 80 2.72 -13.64 7.65
N ILE A 81 1.79 -13.82 8.59
CA ILE A 81 1.19 -15.11 8.91
C ILE A 81 0.44 -15.66 7.71
N VAL A 82 -0.39 -14.84 7.04
CA VAL A 82 -1.08 -15.27 5.81
C VAL A 82 -0.07 -15.69 4.73
N LYS A 83 1.02 -14.94 4.56
CA LYS A 83 2.04 -15.29 3.57
C LYS A 83 2.86 -16.54 3.94
N ASN A 84 3.13 -16.76 5.22
CA ASN A 84 3.99 -17.85 5.70
C ASN A 84 3.54 -18.35 7.10
N PRO A 85 2.49 -19.19 7.19
CA PRO A 85 1.93 -19.61 8.48
C PRO A 85 2.88 -20.47 9.33
N GLY A 86 3.82 -21.17 8.66
CA GLY A 86 4.79 -22.05 9.28
C GLY A 86 5.96 -21.37 9.98
N LEU A 87 6.08 -20.05 9.93
CA LEU A 87 7.21 -19.35 10.56
C LEU A 87 7.16 -19.46 12.09
N SER A 88 8.35 -19.59 12.69
CA SER A 88 8.54 -19.53 14.13
C SER A 88 8.38 -18.10 14.65
N THR A 89 8.11 -17.95 15.94
CA THR A 89 7.97 -16.65 16.61
C THR A 89 9.23 -15.79 16.47
N THR A 90 10.41 -16.41 16.53
CA THR A 90 11.72 -15.75 16.33
C THR A 90 11.89 -15.22 14.91
N LEU A 91 11.53 -16.00 13.88
CA LEU A 91 11.63 -15.54 12.48
C LEU A 91 10.60 -14.45 12.18
N LEU A 92 9.39 -14.54 12.75
CA LEU A 92 8.39 -13.47 12.65
C LEU A 92 8.89 -12.17 13.29
N ALA A 93 9.53 -12.26 14.47
CA ALA A 93 10.14 -11.13 15.16
C ALA A 93 11.24 -10.46 14.31
N GLY A 94 12.16 -11.26 13.75
CA GLY A 94 13.20 -10.78 12.85
C GLY A 94 12.64 -10.07 11.62
N LYS A 95 11.65 -10.66 10.92
CA LYS A 95 11.02 -10.06 9.74
C LYS A 95 10.23 -8.78 10.05
N LEU A 96 9.73 -8.62 11.27
CA LEU A 96 9.00 -7.41 11.67
C LEU A 96 9.90 -6.31 12.25
N GLY A 97 11.13 -6.63 12.66
CA GLY A 97 11.99 -5.71 13.41
C GLY A 97 11.44 -5.42 14.81
N VAL A 98 10.92 -6.45 15.48
CA VAL A 98 10.21 -6.35 16.77
C VAL A 98 10.79 -7.38 17.74
N GLY A 99 10.81 -7.09 19.05
CA GLY A 99 11.21 -8.06 20.05
C GLY A 99 10.31 -9.30 20.09
N ARG A 100 10.89 -10.48 20.35
CA ARG A 100 10.18 -11.78 20.38
C ARG A 100 8.95 -11.79 21.29
N HIS A 101 9.07 -11.23 22.51
CA HIS A 101 7.95 -11.17 23.47
C HIS A 101 6.78 -10.33 22.97
N ALA A 102 7.03 -9.25 22.22
CA ALA A 102 5.97 -8.43 21.66
C ALA A 102 5.21 -9.16 20.54
N VAL A 103 5.90 -9.98 19.75
CA VAL A 103 5.25 -10.88 18.78
C VAL A 103 4.45 -11.96 19.50
N TYR A 104 5.03 -12.60 20.52
CA TYR A 104 4.33 -13.62 21.31
C TYR A 104 3.04 -13.07 21.95
N SER A 105 3.10 -11.92 22.64
CA SER A 105 1.92 -11.28 23.23
C SER A 105 0.86 -10.90 22.21
N LEU A 106 1.27 -10.55 20.98
CA LEU A 106 0.33 -10.30 19.87
C LEU A 106 -0.31 -11.57 19.36
N LEU A 107 0.44 -12.67 19.26
CA LEU A 107 -0.09 -13.98 18.87
C LEU A 107 -1.03 -14.53 19.93
N GLU A 108 -0.71 -14.37 21.20
CA GLU A 108 -1.57 -14.77 22.33
C GLU A 108 -2.89 -13.99 22.34
N GLU A 109 -2.87 -12.66 22.17
CA GLU A 109 -4.10 -11.86 22.04
C GLU A 109 -4.97 -12.31 20.85
N LEU A 110 -4.34 -12.80 19.78
CA LEU A 110 -5.02 -13.23 18.56
C LEU A 110 -5.39 -14.72 18.56
N ASP A 111 -5.03 -15.45 19.60
CA ASP A 111 -5.09 -16.91 19.65
C ASP A 111 -4.39 -17.61 18.46
N LEU A 112 -3.18 -17.14 18.10
CA LEU A 112 -2.37 -17.63 16.98
C LEU A 112 -0.98 -18.13 17.43
N THR A 113 -0.86 -18.56 18.69
CA THR A 113 0.41 -19.02 19.29
C THR A 113 0.94 -20.28 18.60
N SER A 114 0.07 -21.24 18.28
CA SER A 114 0.45 -22.48 17.60
C SER A 114 0.51 -22.34 16.07
N LYS A 115 1.32 -23.18 15.44
CA LYS A 115 1.45 -23.26 13.97
C LYS A 115 0.14 -23.68 13.32
N GLU A 116 -0.57 -24.62 13.93
CA GLU A 116 -1.86 -25.12 13.46
C GLU A 116 -2.93 -24.03 13.46
N LYS A 117 -3.04 -23.25 14.56
CA LYS A 117 -3.96 -22.11 14.63
C LYS A 117 -3.64 -21.07 13.56
N ARG A 118 -2.36 -20.82 13.28
CA ARG A 118 -1.94 -19.97 12.15
C ARG A 118 -2.37 -20.55 10.80
N MET A 119 -2.20 -21.84 10.57
CA MET A 119 -2.64 -22.49 9.33
C MET A 119 -4.16 -22.43 9.17
N ALA A 120 -4.92 -22.75 10.21
CA ALA A 120 -6.37 -22.60 10.23
C ALA A 120 -6.79 -21.15 9.93
N PHE A 121 -6.11 -20.18 10.53
CA PHE A 121 -6.31 -18.76 10.22
C PHE A 121 -6.08 -18.44 8.74
N THR A 122 -5.05 -18.99 8.10
CA THR A 122 -4.80 -18.73 6.65
C THR A 122 -5.82 -19.37 5.73
N ARG A 123 -6.45 -20.48 6.13
CA ARG A 123 -7.58 -21.04 5.40
C ARG A 123 -8.78 -20.09 5.43
N LEU A 124 -8.95 -19.38 6.55
CA LEU A 124 -10.07 -18.47 6.76
C LEU A 124 -9.87 -17.08 6.16
N TYR A 125 -8.65 -16.54 6.27
CA TYR A 125 -8.34 -15.14 6.02
C TYR A 125 -7.25 -14.96 4.95
N VAL A 126 -7.53 -14.09 3.99
CA VAL A 126 -6.58 -13.63 2.95
C VAL A 126 -5.74 -12.45 3.44
N GLY A 127 -6.13 -11.85 4.57
CA GLY A 127 -5.36 -10.78 5.20
C GLY A 127 -6.02 -10.27 6.48
N PRO A 128 -5.46 -9.22 7.09
CA PRO A 128 -6.00 -8.65 8.32
C PRO A 128 -7.45 -8.22 8.10
N LYS A 129 -8.39 -8.84 8.83
CA LYS A 129 -9.84 -8.59 8.73
C LYS A 129 -10.42 -8.85 7.33
N ARG A 130 -9.79 -9.68 6.50
CA ARG A 130 -10.27 -10.02 5.16
C ARG A 130 -10.46 -11.52 5.03
N LEU A 131 -11.71 -11.98 4.99
CA LEU A 131 -12.05 -13.38 4.76
C LEU A 131 -11.83 -13.77 3.30
N GLY A 132 -11.56 -15.06 3.09
CA GLY A 132 -11.57 -15.69 1.77
C GLY A 132 -12.93 -15.55 1.08
N LYS A 133 -12.91 -15.53 -0.25
CA LYS A 133 -14.13 -15.39 -1.07
C LYS A 133 -15.12 -16.53 -0.80
N ASP A 134 -14.62 -17.76 -0.76
CA ASP A 134 -15.45 -18.95 -0.61
C ASP A 134 -16.18 -18.98 0.72
N ILE A 135 -15.51 -18.52 1.78
CA ILE A 135 -16.08 -18.42 3.13
C ILE A 135 -17.12 -17.30 3.20
N LYS A 136 -16.89 -16.17 2.52
CA LYS A 136 -17.91 -15.12 2.43
C LYS A 136 -19.17 -15.65 1.73
N ILE A 137 -19.01 -16.44 0.67
CA ILE A 137 -20.13 -17.06 -0.05
C ILE A 137 -20.86 -18.07 0.85
N SER A 138 -20.13 -18.93 1.58
CA SER A 138 -20.76 -19.90 2.49
C SER A 138 -21.52 -19.23 3.62
N ILE A 139 -20.98 -18.16 4.20
CA ILE A 139 -21.65 -17.32 5.20
C ILE A 139 -22.95 -16.75 4.63
N VAL A 140 -22.90 -16.13 3.45
CA VAL A 140 -24.08 -15.51 2.82
C VAL A 140 -25.14 -16.55 2.49
N ARG A 141 -24.77 -17.71 1.93
CA ARG A 141 -25.70 -18.81 1.64
C ARG A 141 -26.36 -19.36 2.91
N GLY A 142 -25.59 -19.56 3.99
CA GLY A 142 -26.13 -20.02 5.27
C GLY A 142 -27.11 -19.03 5.91
N ILE A 143 -26.87 -17.72 5.74
CA ILE A 143 -27.82 -16.69 6.19
C ILE A 143 -29.11 -16.73 5.34
N LEU A 144 -29.00 -16.85 4.01
CA LEU A 144 -30.16 -16.90 3.11
C LEU A 144 -31.01 -18.16 3.33
N ALA A 145 -30.37 -19.30 3.66
CA ALA A 145 -31.04 -20.53 4.05
C ALA A 145 -31.64 -20.49 5.47
N LYS A 146 -31.47 -19.37 6.19
CA LYS A 146 -31.87 -19.19 7.61
C LYS A 146 -31.22 -20.18 8.59
N GLU A 147 -30.11 -20.81 8.20
CA GLU A 147 -29.35 -21.74 9.05
C GLU A 147 -28.52 -21.03 10.11
N LYS A 148 -28.11 -19.78 9.85
CA LYS A 148 -27.19 -19.03 10.73
C LYS A 148 -27.66 -17.61 11.00
N ASN A 149 -27.56 -17.17 12.25
CA ASN A 149 -27.88 -15.80 12.63
C ASN A 149 -26.72 -14.84 12.30
N ILE A 150 -27.02 -13.68 11.71
CA ILE A 150 -26.04 -12.62 11.42
C ILE A 150 -25.24 -12.21 12.66
N SER A 151 -25.89 -12.16 13.83
CA SER A 151 -25.25 -11.77 15.09
C SER A 151 -24.26 -12.82 15.59
N GLU A 152 -24.53 -14.10 15.36
CA GLU A 152 -23.63 -15.20 15.72
C GLU A 152 -22.41 -15.21 14.81
N ILE A 153 -22.62 -15.14 13.50
CA ILE A 153 -21.53 -15.05 12.50
C ILE A 153 -20.65 -13.82 12.77
N ALA A 154 -21.24 -12.68 13.12
CA ALA A 154 -20.48 -11.48 13.46
C ALA A 154 -19.54 -11.70 14.66
N ARG A 155 -19.97 -12.47 15.66
CA ARG A 155 -19.13 -12.82 16.81
C ARG A 155 -18.08 -13.87 16.45
N GLU A 156 -18.48 -14.94 15.77
CA GLU A 156 -17.62 -16.07 15.35
C GLU A 156 -16.43 -15.61 14.50
N TYR A 157 -16.69 -14.78 13.48
CA TYR A 157 -15.66 -14.30 12.55
C TYR A 157 -15.09 -12.91 12.91
N HIS A 158 -15.49 -12.36 14.07
CA HIS A 158 -15.13 -11.00 14.49
C HIS A 158 -15.40 -9.93 13.42
N LEU A 159 -16.55 -10.03 12.77
CA LEU A 159 -16.99 -9.15 11.70
C LEU A 159 -17.98 -8.12 12.20
N SER A 160 -17.92 -6.91 11.62
CA SER A 160 -19.00 -5.96 11.81
C SER A 160 -20.26 -6.44 11.09
N ARG A 161 -21.42 -6.39 11.74
CA ARG A 161 -22.73 -6.68 11.12
C ARG A 161 -22.93 -5.93 9.79
N LYS A 162 -22.50 -4.66 9.74
CA LYS A 162 -22.50 -3.84 8.51
C LYS A 162 -21.82 -4.53 7.33
N ALA A 163 -20.64 -5.13 7.53
CA ALA A 163 -19.91 -5.82 6.47
C ALA A 163 -20.71 -7.03 5.94
N ILE A 164 -21.36 -7.78 6.83
CA ILE A 164 -22.22 -8.91 6.46
C ILE A 164 -23.43 -8.42 5.65
N TYR A 165 -24.09 -7.34 6.07
CA TYR A 165 -25.18 -6.74 5.30
C TYR A 165 -24.73 -6.26 3.92
N GLU A 166 -23.56 -5.64 3.81
CA GLU A 166 -23.00 -5.23 2.52
C GLU A 166 -22.68 -6.44 1.62
N TRP A 167 -22.33 -7.58 2.18
CA TRP A 167 -22.13 -8.83 1.44
C TRP A 167 -23.44 -9.42 0.94
N LEU A 168 -24.47 -9.48 1.79
CA LEU A 168 -25.80 -9.93 1.43
C LEU A 168 -26.40 -9.10 0.30
N ALA A 169 -26.38 -7.77 0.45
CA ALA A 169 -26.93 -6.85 -0.56
C ALA A 169 -26.19 -6.95 -1.91
N ARG A 170 -24.87 -7.22 -1.89
CA ARG A 170 -24.08 -7.46 -3.11
C ARG A 170 -24.40 -8.81 -3.75
N TYR A 171 -24.48 -9.86 -2.93
CA TYR A 171 -24.77 -11.20 -3.43
C TYR A 171 -26.17 -11.29 -4.05
N GLN A 172 -27.17 -10.65 -3.44
CA GLN A 172 -28.54 -10.61 -3.99
C GLN A 172 -28.62 -9.82 -5.30
N ARG A 173 -27.79 -8.78 -5.48
CA ARG A 173 -27.76 -7.97 -6.71
C ARG A 173 -27.01 -8.66 -7.86
N ASP A 174 -25.78 -9.10 -7.57
CA ASP A 174 -24.79 -9.45 -8.60
C ASP A 174 -24.36 -10.93 -8.55
N GLY A 175 -24.85 -11.71 -7.58
CA GLY A 175 -24.38 -13.08 -7.31
C GLY A 175 -22.95 -13.17 -6.79
N LYS A 176 -22.32 -12.03 -6.46
CA LYS A 176 -20.89 -11.92 -6.11
C LYS A 176 -20.69 -11.26 -4.74
N VAL A 177 -19.68 -11.74 -3.99
CA VAL A 177 -19.30 -11.21 -2.65
C VAL A 177 -17.91 -10.57 -2.63
N GLU A 178 -17.38 -10.24 -3.80
CA GLU A 178 -16.03 -9.70 -3.90
C GLU A 178 -15.94 -8.28 -3.31
N ASP A 179 -14.77 -7.96 -2.75
CA ASP A 179 -14.51 -6.61 -2.26
C ASP A 179 -14.38 -5.68 -3.48
N LYS A 180 -15.16 -4.60 -3.54
CA LYS A 180 -15.10 -3.57 -4.60
C LYS A 180 -13.78 -2.76 -4.59
N TYR A 181 -12.72 -3.23 -3.91
CA TYR A 181 -11.47 -2.51 -3.89
C TYR A 181 -10.77 -2.66 -5.23
N LEU A 182 -11.06 -1.73 -6.13
CA LEU A 182 -10.45 -1.59 -7.44
C LEU A 182 -8.92 -1.49 -7.24
N ARG A 183 -8.17 -2.32 -7.97
CA ARG A 183 -6.70 -2.32 -7.94
C ARG A 183 -6.16 -1.92 -9.30
N GLY A 184 -4.89 -1.51 -9.33
CA GLY A 184 -4.24 -1.12 -10.58
C GLY A 184 -4.99 0.02 -11.26
N PHE A 185 -5.13 -0.04 -12.57
CA PHE A 185 -5.73 1.01 -13.41
C PHE A 185 -7.19 1.31 -13.10
N GLU A 186 -7.92 0.37 -12.48
CA GLU A 186 -9.31 0.58 -12.11
C GLU A 186 -9.46 1.43 -10.85
N HIS A 187 -8.39 1.59 -10.05
CA HIS A 187 -8.46 2.44 -8.87
C HIS A 187 -8.65 3.90 -9.31
N PRO A 188 -9.60 4.67 -8.75
CA PRO A 188 -9.90 6.04 -9.22
C PRO A 188 -8.72 7.02 -9.08
N LYS A 189 -7.69 6.65 -8.31
CA LYS A 189 -6.43 7.39 -8.15
C LYS A 189 -5.23 6.79 -8.89
N ALA A 190 -5.44 5.79 -9.74
CA ALA A 190 -4.38 5.23 -10.55
C ALA A 190 -4.12 6.12 -11.76
N PHE A 191 -2.84 6.24 -12.12
CA PHE A 191 -2.46 6.95 -13.33
C PHE A 191 -2.94 6.18 -14.55
N ARG A 192 -3.67 6.85 -15.43
CA ARG A 192 -4.00 6.31 -16.75
C ARG A 192 -2.74 6.28 -17.62
N GLU A 193 -2.73 5.43 -18.63
CA GLU A 193 -1.59 5.30 -19.53
C GLU A 193 -1.20 6.64 -20.19
N LYS A 194 -2.18 7.47 -20.56
CA LYS A 194 -1.94 8.82 -21.10
C LYS A 194 -1.14 9.72 -20.13
N GLU A 195 -1.44 9.62 -18.84
CA GLU A 195 -0.79 10.41 -17.80
C GLU A 195 0.62 9.90 -17.52
N GLU A 196 0.81 8.58 -17.48
CA GLU A 196 2.14 7.96 -17.39
C GLU A 196 3.02 8.39 -18.58
N ARG A 197 2.49 8.33 -19.80
CA ARG A 197 3.18 8.80 -21.02
C ARG A 197 3.53 10.28 -20.95
N LEU A 198 2.65 11.12 -20.41
CA LEU A 198 2.94 12.55 -20.21
C LEU A 198 4.13 12.74 -19.26
N ILE A 199 4.16 12.03 -18.12
CA ILE A 199 5.28 12.06 -17.18
C ILE A 199 6.58 11.60 -17.86
N LEU A 200 6.57 10.45 -18.55
CA LEU A 200 7.74 9.89 -19.23
C LEU A 200 8.24 10.79 -20.37
N SER A 201 7.33 11.44 -21.10
CA SER A 201 7.70 12.40 -22.15
C SER A 201 8.45 13.60 -21.58
N LYS A 202 8.05 14.10 -20.40
CA LYS A 202 8.75 15.19 -19.72
C LYS A 202 10.11 14.75 -19.19
N VAL A 203 10.23 13.52 -18.69
CA VAL A 203 11.52 12.92 -18.29
C VAL A 203 12.46 12.82 -19.49
N THR A 204 11.95 12.41 -20.65
CA THR A 204 12.76 12.29 -21.89
C THR A 204 13.25 13.66 -22.38
N LYS A 205 12.43 14.70 -22.23
CA LYS A 205 12.79 16.08 -22.60
C LYS A 205 13.77 16.71 -21.62
N ALA A 206 13.66 16.43 -20.31
CA ALA A 206 14.47 17.06 -19.27
C ALA A 206 14.86 16.04 -18.17
N PRO A 207 15.81 15.11 -18.44
CA PRO A 207 16.12 14.00 -17.54
C PRO A 207 16.80 14.43 -16.22
N GLU A 208 17.46 15.59 -16.22
CA GLU A 208 18.15 16.16 -15.06
C GLU A 208 17.21 16.68 -13.97
N LEU A 209 15.94 16.89 -14.29
CA LEU A 209 14.98 17.41 -13.31
C LEU A 209 14.79 16.44 -12.15
N SER A 210 14.75 17.01 -10.94
CA SER A 210 14.34 16.27 -9.74
C SER A 210 12.85 16.00 -9.76
N ILE A 211 12.41 15.01 -8.99
CA ILE A 211 10.99 14.63 -8.87
C ILE A 211 10.14 15.82 -8.39
N GLY A 212 10.68 16.65 -7.48
CA GLY A 212 10.03 17.87 -7.02
C GLY A 212 9.84 18.90 -8.13
N LYS A 213 10.87 19.13 -8.97
CA LYS A 213 10.77 20.04 -10.12
C LYS A 213 9.81 19.51 -11.19
N LEU A 214 9.74 18.18 -11.39
CA LEU A 214 8.74 17.56 -12.26
C LEU A 214 7.32 17.79 -11.75
N ALA A 215 7.10 17.69 -10.44
CA ALA A 215 5.79 17.92 -9.81
C ALA A 215 5.34 19.39 -9.88
N GLN A 216 6.26 20.35 -9.93
CA GLN A 216 5.91 21.75 -10.17
C GLN A 216 5.43 22.00 -11.61
N LYS A 217 5.93 21.19 -12.57
CA LYS A 217 5.62 21.32 -14.00
C LYS A 217 4.45 20.47 -14.48
N LEU A 218 3.91 19.61 -13.62
CA LEU A 218 2.84 18.67 -13.94
C LEU A 218 1.73 18.79 -12.91
N PRO A 219 0.45 18.58 -13.27
CA PRO A 219 -0.67 18.67 -12.34
C PRO A 219 -0.78 17.43 -11.42
N TYR A 220 0.34 16.87 -10.98
CA TYR A 220 0.40 15.62 -10.23
C TYR A 220 1.23 15.77 -8.97
N SER A 221 0.80 15.10 -7.90
CA SER A 221 1.57 15.08 -6.64
C SER A 221 2.96 14.45 -6.84
N ILE A 222 3.93 14.91 -6.03
CA ILE A 222 5.31 14.37 -5.98
C ILE A 222 5.29 12.84 -5.82
N HIS A 223 4.45 12.31 -4.93
CA HIS A 223 4.32 10.87 -4.71
C HIS A 223 3.75 10.12 -5.91
N GLY A 224 2.82 10.73 -6.65
CA GLY A 224 2.26 10.14 -7.87
C GLY A 224 3.33 9.96 -8.95
N ILE A 225 4.10 11.03 -9.21
CA ILE A 225 5.22 10.99 -10.15
C ILE A 225 6.27 9.99 -9.69
N TYR A 226 6.64 9.99 -8.41
CA TYR A 226 7.58 9.00 -7.86
C TYR A 226 7.14 7.56 -8.11
N ASN A 227 5.85 7.22 -7.92
CA ASN A 227 5.35 5.87 -8.15
C ASN A 227 5.44 5.46 -9.63
N VAL A 228 5.11 6.37 -10.55
CA VAL A 228 5.28 6.14 -11.98
C VAL A 228 6.74 5.92 -12.31
N LEU A 229 7.65 6.80 -11.87
CA LEU A 229 9.08 6.63 -12.12
C LEU A 229 9.64 5.33 -11.51
N LYS A 230 9.19 4.95 -10.31
CA LYS A 230 9.56 3.70 -9.65
C LYS A 230 9.14 2.47 -10.45
N LYS A 231 7.96 2.48 -11.08
CA LYS A 231 7.47 1.40 -11.95
C LYS A 231 8.43 1.14 -13.14
N TYR A 232 9.08 2.18 -13.65
CA TYR A 232 10.03 2.11 -14.77
C TYR A 232 11.52 2.11 -14.33
N GLY A 233 11.83 2.03 -13.04
CA GLY A 233 13.21 2.11 -12.55
C GLY A 233 13.89 3.49 -12.71
N LEU A 234 13.11 4.56 -12.89
CA LEU A 234 13.58 5.93 -13.20
C LEU A 234 13.66 6.86 -11.98
N THR A 235 13.77 6.30 -10.77
CA THR A 235 13.83 7.09 -9.52
C THR A 235 15.10 7.93 -9.43
N HIS A 236 16.22 7.41 -9.92
CA HIS A 236 17.54 8.07 -9.87
C HIS A 236 17.77 8.94 -11.12
N GLY A 237 18.57 10.00 -10.96
CA GLY A 237 18.90 10.93 -12.05
C GLY A 237 19.60 10.23 -13.23
N GLY A 238 20.62 9.42 -12.93
CA GLY A 238 21.33 8.65 -13.96
C GLY A 238 20.42 7.71 -14.76
N ALA A 239 19.48 7.04 -14.09
CA ALA A 239 18.50 6.17 -14.76
C ALA A 239 17.60 6.96 -15.73
N ARG A 240 17.21 8.20 -15.39
CA ARG A 240 16.44 9.08 -16.28
C ARG A 240 17.25 9.52 -17.50
N ILE A 241 18.53 9.85 -17.32
CA ILE A 241 19.43 10.24 -18.42
C ILE A 241 19.62 9.08 -19.38
N ALA A 242 19.92 7.88 -18.86
CA ALA A 242 20.06 6.67 -19.67
C ALA A 242 18.77 6.31 -20.42
N TYR A 243 17.62 6.43 -19.76
CA TYR A 243 16.31 6.23 -20.40
C TYR A 243 16.03 7.28 -21.49
N ALA A 244 16.35 8.56 -21.26
CA ALA A 244 16.16 9.60 -22.25
C ALA A 244 17.07 9.39 -23.48
N ALA A 245 18.31 8.95 -23.27
CA ALA A 245 19.24 8.60 -24.34
C ALA A 245 18.71 7.44 -25.19
N SER A 246 18.21 6.37 -24.55
CA SER A 246 17.69 5.20 -25.28
C SER A 246 16.39 5.46 -26.05
N GLN A 247 15.57 6.43 -25.63
CA GLN A 247 14.41 6.84 -26.42
C GLN A 247 14.80 7.69 -27.64
N ARG A 248 15.90 8.46 -27.58
CA ARG A 248 16.41 9.24 -28.72
C ARG A 248 17.07 8.36 -29.77
N SER A 249 17.74 7.29 -29.34
CA SER A 249 18.46 6.39 -30.23
C SER A 249 17.58 5.34 -30.91
N LYS A 250 16.25 5.40 -30.78
CA LYS A 250 15.38 4.58 -31.63
C LYS A 250 15.45 5.16 -33.04
N PRO A 251 16.19 4.53 -33.98
CA PRO A 251 16.22 5.02 -35.34
C PRO A 251 14.77 5.01 -35.82
N SER A 252 14.31 6.15 -36.33
CA SER A 252 13.09 6.18 -37.13
C SER A 252 13.39 5.34 -38.36
N PHE A 253 13.11 4.04 -38.28
CA PHE A 253 12.86 3.21 -39.44
C PHE A 253 11.57 3.72 -40.07
N LEU A 254 11.62 4.92 -40.65
CA LEU A 254 10.76 5.20 -41.77
C LEU A 254 11.30 4.26 -42.86
N PRO A 255 10.54 3.26 -43.30
CA PRO A 255 10.93 2.53 -44.49
C PRO A 255 11.08 3.59 -45.58
N ARG A 256 12.32 3.81 -46.01
CA ARG A 256 12.64 4.66 -47.16
C ARG A 256 12.06 3.95 -48.37
N PHE A 257 10.75 4.07 -48.58
CA PHE A 257 10.05 3.51 -49.72
C PHE A 257 10.68 4.01 -51.03
N LEU A 258 11.18 5.25 -51.03
CA LEU A 258 11.94 5.82 -52.14
C LEU A 258 13.32 5.17 -52.35
N ASP A 259 14.00 4.72 -51.30
CA ASP A 259 15.28 4.01 -51.47
C ASP A 259 15.07 2.60 -52.04
N ARG A 260 13.92 1.98 -51.74
CA ARG A 260 13.56 0.69 -52.34
C ARG A 260 13.22 0.82 -53.82
N ILE A 261 12.55 1.90 -54.22
CA ILE A 261 12.30 2.19 -55.65
C ILE A 261 13.61 2.47 -56.39
N ARG A 262 14.55 3.18 -55.77
CA ARG A 262 15.86 3.50 -56.37
C ARG A 262 16.73 2.25 -56.57
N LEU A 263 16.74 1.34 -55.59
CA LEU A 263 17.44 0.05 -55.69
C LEU A 263 16.88 -0.85 -56.79
N VAL A 264 15.54 -0.92 -56.94
CA VAL A 264 14.91 -1.72 -58.00
C VAL A 264 15.18 -1.13 -59.40
N TRP A 265 15.29 0.20 -59.51
CA TRP A 265 15.63 0.85 -60.78
C TRP A 265 17.10 0.69 -61.18
N GLU A 266 18.03 0.64 -60.21
CA GLU A 266 19.45 0.41 -60.48
C GLU A 266 19.78 -1.07 -60.77
N GLU A 267 19.01 -2.02 -60.24
CA GLU A 267 19.12 -3.45 -60.59
C GLU A 267 18.49 -3.81 -61.94
N PHE A 268 17.70 -2.91 -62.54
CA PHE A 268 17.12 -3.09 -63.89
C PHE A 268 18.14 -2.72 -64.98
N ILE A 269 19.31 -3.37 -64.96
CA ILE A 269 20.22 -3.38 -66.12
C ILE A 269 19.63 -4.38 -67.13
N PRO A 270 19.19 -3.97 -68.34
CA PRO A 270 18.46 -4.83 -69.28
C PRO A 270 19.26 -5.98 -69.91
N SER A 271 20.48 -6.26 -69.44
CA SER A 271 21.44 -7.14 -70.13
C SER A 271 21.62 -8.52 -69.48
N LEU A 272 20.87 -8.87 -68.44
CA LEU A 272 20.90 -10.20 -67.83
C LEU A 272 19.51 -10.82 -67.88
N ALA A 273 19.26 -11.61 -68.92
CA ALA A 273 18.10 -12.49 -68.97
C ALA A 273 18.12 -13.41 -67.73
N PRO A 274 16.98 -13.59 -67.03
CA PRO A 274 16.92 -14.44 -65.86
C PRO A 274 17.29 -15.89 -66.24
N ALA A 275 18.22 -16.47 -65.48
CA ALA A 275 18.63 -17.86 -65.67
C ALA A 275 17.41 -18.80 -65.55
N PRO A 276 17.35 -19.87 -66.37
CA PRO A 276 16.24 -20.82 -66.32
C PRO A 276 16.16 -21.50 -64.94
N PRO A 277 14.94 -21.83 -64.48
CA PRO A 277 14.74 -22.44 -63.17
C PRO A 277 15.44 -23.80 -63.08
N PRO A 278 16.02 -24.15 -61.90
CA PRO A 278 16.68 -25.43 -61.69
C PRO A 278 15.69 -26.59 -61.78
N SER A 279 16.10 -27.67 -62.46
CA SER A 279 15.31 -28.88 -62.63
C SER A 279 15.03 -29.56 -61.28
N PRO A 280 13.81 -30.08 -61.04
CA PRO A 280 13.41 -30.71 -59.80
C PRO A 280 13.92 -32.16 -59.71
N GLU A 281 15.24 -32.34 -59.49
CA GLU A 281 15.82 -33.63 -59.13
C GLU A 281 16.30 -33.58 -57.68
N GLY A 282 15.63 -34.32 -56.79
CA GLY A 282 16.16 -34.58 -55.43
C GLY A 282 15.25 -34.26 -54.25
N TYR A 283 13.96 -34.59 -54.31
CA TYR A 283 13.20 -34.80 -53.07
C TYR A 283 13.45 -36.23 -52.57
N GLY A 284 14.43 -36.37 -51.67
CA GLY A 284 14.67 -37.61 -50.94
C GLY A 284 13.50 -37.94 -50.03
N GLU A 285 13.03 -39.18 -50.12
CA GLU A 285 11.91 -39.71 -49.34
C GLU A 285 12.19 -39.69 -47.82
N PRO A 286 11.19 -39.35 -46.98
CA PRO A 286 11.33 -39.38 -45.53
C PRO A 286 11.35 -40.83 -44.99
N LYS A 287 12.39 -41.16 -44.21
CA LYS A 287 12.50 -42.43 -43.48
C LYS A 287 11.38 -42.57 -42.43
N PRO A 288 10.75 -43.75 -42.32
CA PRO A 288 9.71 -44.01 -41.31
C PRO A 288 10.28 -44.15 -39.88
N PRO A 289 9.49 -43.81 -38.85
CA PRO A 289 9.90 -43.85 -37.45
C PRO A 289 9.99 -45.29 -36.90
N ARG A 290 11.04 -45.56 -36.12
CA ARG A 290 11.23 -46.82 -35.37
C ARG A 290 10.25 -46.90 -34.20
N LEU A 291 9.52 -48.00 -34.12
CA LEU A 291 8.71 -48.38 -32.96
C LEU A 291 9.63 -48.80 -31.80
N ALA A 292 9.28 -48.36 -30.59
CA ALA A 292 9.96 -48.72 -29.36
C ALA A 292 9.49 -50.09 -28.86
N GLU A 293 10.45 -50.96 -28.55
CA GLU A 293 10.22 -52.24 -27.88
C GLU A 293 9.94 -52.03 -26.39
N THR A 294 9.07 -52.88 -25.87
CA THR A 294 8.50 -52.96 -24.51
C THR A 294 9.49 -53.33 -23.43
#